data_AF-A0A0E8BQQ4-F1
#
_entry.id   AF-A0A0E8BQQ4-F1
#
_cell.length_a   1.000
_cell.length_b   1.000
_cell.length_c   1.000
_cell.angle_alpha   90.00
_cell.angle_beta   90.00
_cell.angle_gamma   90.00
#
_symmetry.space_group_name_H-M   'P 1'
#
loop_
_entity.id
_entity.type
_entity.pdbx_description
1 polymer ?
#
loop_
_entity_poly.entity_id
_entity_poly.type
_entity_poly.pdbx_seq_one_letter_code
_entity_poly.pdbx_strand_id
1 'polypeptide(L)'
;MSRPESPGALFRRALNEEQPLQIIGAINANHALLAKRAGYRAIYLSGGGVAAGSLGLPDLGINTLDDVLTDVRRITDVCDVPLMVDIDTGFGPSPPSTSPAPSRA
;
A
#
# COMPACT_ATOMS: atom_id res chain seq x y z
N MET A 1 -15.29 -22.86 12.58
CA MET A 1 -15.14 -22.01 11.37
C MET A 1 -13.70 -21.50 11.36
N SER A 2 -12.95 -21.68 10.27
CA SER A 2 -11.58 -21.16 10.14
C SER A 2 -11.62 -19.64 9.99
N ARG A 3 -10.68 -18.94 10.63
CA ARG A 3 -10.51 -17.49 10.48
C ARG A 3 -10.15 -17.18 9.02
N PRO A 4 -10.74 -16.14 8.39
CA PRO A 4 -10.31 -15.73 7.05
C PRO A 4 -8.82 -15.38 7.06
N GLU A 5 -8.11 -15.70 5.98
CA GLU A 5 -6.71 -15.36 5.82
C GLU A 5 -6.50 -13.85 5.90
N SER A 6 -5.40 -13.42 6.53
CA SER A 6 -5.06 -12.00 6.59
C SER A 6 -4.59 -11.49 5.22
N PRO A 7 -4.71 -10.17 4.92
CA PRO A 7 -4.18 -9.59 3.68
C PRO A 7 -2.71 -9.92 3.44
N GLY A 8 -1.89 -9.93 4.50
CA GLY A 8 -0.48 -10.32 4.41
C GLY A 8 -0.26 -11.80 4.09
N ALA A 9 -1.16 -12.70 4.50
CA ALA A 9 -1.12 -14.10 4.07
C ALA A 9 -1.50 -14.25 2.59
N LEU A 10 -2.54 -13.53 2.14
CA LEU A 10 -2.96 -13.49 0.73
C LEU A 10 -1.83 -12.99 -0.19
N PHE A 11 -1.13 -11.93 0.21
CA PHE A 11 0.00 -11.39 -0.55
C PHE A 11 1.16 -12.40 -0.67
N ARG A 12 1.54 -13.07 0.43
CA ARG A 12 2.58 -14.11 0.41
C ARG A 12 2.18 -15.29 -0.47
N ARG A 13 0.89 -15.65 -0.51
CA ARG A 13 0.40 -16.67 -1.43
C ARG A 13 0.54 -16.22 -2.88
N ALA A 14 0.13 -14.98 -3.21
CA ALA A 14 0.29 -14.44 -4.56
C ALA A 14 1.75 -14.47 -5.05
N LEU A 15 2.71 -14.15 -4.18
CA LEU A 15 4.15 -14.24 -4.50
C LEU A 15 4.61 -15.67 -4.84
N ASN A 16 4.02 -16.68 -4.21
CA ASN A 16 4.37 -18.08 -4.48
C ASN A 16 3.71 -18.58 -5.77
N GLU A 17 2.49 -18.11 -6.07
CA GLU A 17 1.68 -18.56 -7.21
C GLU A 17 2.05 -17.89 -8.54
N GLU A 18 2.63 -16.69 -8.53
CA GLU A 18 2.97 -15.93 -9.74
C GLU A 18 4.41 -15.40 -9.65
N GLN A 19 5.24 -15.74 -10.65
CA GLN A 19 6.67 -15.39 -10.67
C GLN A 19 7.08 -14.90 -12.08
N PRO A 20 7.40 -13.60 -12.25
CA PRO A 20 7.29 -12.53 -11.26
C PRO A 20 5.82 -12.12 -11.00
N LEU A 21 5.46 -11.90 -9.74
CA LEU A 21 4.16 -11.34 -9.37
C LEU A 21 4.05 -9.90 -9.88
N GLN A 22 3.07 -9.64 -10.74
CA GLN A 22 2.74 -8.28 -11.16
C GLN A 22 1.91 -7.58 -10.09
N ILE A 23 2.43 -6.46 -9.56
CA ILE A 23 1.74 -5.62 -8.57
C ILE A 23 1.42 -4.29 -9.24
N ILE A 24 0.15 -4.10 -9.63
CA ILE A 24 -0.25 -2.92 -10.41
C ILE A 24 -0.67 -1.75 -9.51
N GLY A 25 -0.31 -0.52 -9.91
CA GLY A 25 -0.73 0.70 -9.20
C GLY A 25 -2.23 0.96 -9.32
N ALA A 26 -2.89 1.19 -8.18
CA ALA A 26 -4.31 1.53 -8.09
C ALA A 26 -4.51 2.71 -7.13
N ILE A 27 -4.60 3.92 -7.67
CA ILE A 27 -4.72 5.17 -6.88
C ILE A 27 -6.14 5.47 -6.37
N ASN A 28 -7.14 4.65 -6.73
CA ASN A 28 -8.50 4.78 -6.22
C ASN A 28 -9.25 3.44 -6.29
N ALA A 29 -10.43 3.40 -5.69
CA ALA A 29 -11.29 2.22 -5.62
C ALA A 29 -11.67 1.66 -7.00
N ASN A 30 -11.95 2.52 -7.98
CA ASN A 30 -12.31 2.08 -9.33
C ASN A 30 -11.12 1.39 -10.02
N HIS A 31 -9.91 1.95 -9.91
CA HIS A 31 -8.69 1.32 -10.45
C HIS A 31 -8.43 -0.05 -9.81
N ALA A 32 -8.67 -0.20 -8.50
CA ALA A 32 -8.55 -1.49 -7.82
C ALA A 32 -9.54 -2.54 -8.37
N LEU A 33 -10.79 -2.14 -8.63
CA LEU A 33 -11.78 -3.02 -9.26
C LEU A 33 -11.40 -3.40 -10.70
N LEU A 34 -10.84 -2.47 -11.47
CA LEU A 34 -10.34 -2.75 -12.81
C LEU A 34 -9.14 -3.71 -12.78
N ALA A 35 -8.20 -3.51 -11.85
CA ALA A 35 -7.07 -4.41 -11.66
C ALA A 35 -7.52 -5.83 -11.31
N LYS A 36 -8.47 -5.96 -10.37
CA LYS A 36 -9.09 -7.25 -10.03
C LYS A 36 -9.73 -7.91 -11.26
N ARG A 37 -10.51 -7.17 -12.05
CA ARG A 37 -11.16 -7.68 -13.27
C ARG A 37 -10.17 -8.10 -14.34
N ALA A 38 -9.02 -7.42 -14.42
CA ALA A 38 -7.94 -7.77 -15.32
C ALA A 38 -7.13 -9.01 -14.86
N GLY A 39 -7.38 -9.51 -13.65
CA GLY A 39 -6.76 -10.73 -13.13
C GLY A 39 -5.49 -10.51 -12.31
N TYR A 40 -5.14 -9.27 -11.96
CA TYR A 40 -4.00 -9.00 -11.08
C TYR A 40 -4.24 -9.56 -9.68
N ARG A 41 -3.21 -10.21 -9.12
CA ARG A 41 -3.27 -10.85 -7.80
C ARG A 41 -2.82 -9.97 -6.64
N ALA A 42 -2.27 -8.80 -6.93
CA ALA A 42 -1.87 -7.79 -5.96
C ALA A 42 -1.97 -6.39 -6.56
N ILE A 43 -2.23 -5.40 -5.72
CA ILE A 43 -2.32 -3.99 -6.10
C ILE A 43 -1.45 -3.12 -5.18
N TYR A 44 -1.09 -1.93 -5.65
CA TYR A 44 -0.23 -0.98 -4.94
C TYR A 44 -0.86 0.41 -4.88
N LEU A 45 -0.89 1.01 -3.70
CA LEU A 45 -1.22 2.42 -3.50
C LEU A 45 0.08 3.21 -3.31
N SER A 46 0.39 4.07 -4.28
CA SER A 46 1.58 4.94 -4.29
C SER A 46 1.35 6.22 -3.48
N GLY A 47 2.35 6.69 -2.73
CA GLY A 47 2.32 7.97 -2.01
C GLY A 47 2.14 9.15 -2.96
N GLY A 48 2.99 9.22 -4.00
CA GLY A 48 2.80 10.19 -5.09
C GLY A 48 1.47 10.05 -5.84
N GLY A 49 0.91 8.85 -5.92
CA GLY A 49 -0.44 8.60 -6.44
C GLY A 49 -1.54 9.25 -5.59
N VAL A 50 -1.43 9.16 -4.25
CA VAL A 50 -2.31 9.86 -3.31
C VAL A 50 -2.11 11.38 -3.41
N ALA A 51 -0.87 11.86 -3.35
CA ALA A 51 -0.55 13.28 -3.43
C ALA A 51 -1.12 13.91 -4.71
N ALA A 52 -0.81 13.35 -5.88
CA ALA A 52 -1.25 13.92 -7.15
C ALA A 52 -2.72 13.63 -7.46
N GLY A 53 -3.15 12.37 -7.28
CA GLY A 53 -4.46 11.89 -7.71
C GLY A 53 -5.60 12.31 -6.78
N SER A 54 -5.36 12.34 -5.47
CA SER A 54 -6.39 12.62 -4.47
C SER A 54 -6.34 14.06 -3.96
N LEU A 55 -5.14 14.65 -3.86
CA LEU A 55 -4.95 15.99 -3.27
C LEU A 55 -4.57 17.07 -4.28
N GLY A 56 -4.13 16.71 -5.48
CA GLY A 56 -3.61 17.68 -6.46
C GLY A 56 -2.28 18.33 -6.02
N LEU A 57 -1.49 17.62 -5.22
CA LEU A 57 -0.21 18.06 -4.67
C LEU A 57 0.98 17.34 -5.34
N PRO A 58 2.17 17.96 -5.36
CA PRO A 58 3.40 17.25 -5.72
C PRO A 58 3.80 16.26 -4.61
N ASP A 59 4.52 15.21 -5.00
CA ASP A 59 5.03 14.16 -4.10
C ASP A 59 6.28 14.64 -3.33
N LEU A 60 6.05 15.51 -2.34
CA LEU A 60 7.09 16.14 -1.52
C LEU A 60 6.91 15.84 -0.02
N GLY A 61 6.20 14.76 0.33
CA GLY A 61 5.88 14.40 1.71
C GLY A 61 4.92 15.39 2.39
N ILE A 62 4.02 15.99 1.61
CA ILE A 62 3.01 16.96 2.10
C ILE A 62 1.74 16.23 2.56
N ASN A 63 1.37 15.13 1.90
CA ASN A 63 0.24 14.30 2.29
C ASN A 63 0.46 13.69 3.68
N THR A 64 -0.63 13.50 4.40
CA THR A 64 -0.63 12.98 5.76
C THR A 64 -0.97 11.49 5.78
N LEU A 65 -0.76 10.85 6.94
CA LEU A 65 -1.21 9.48 7.16
C LEU A 65 -2.73 9.33 6.95
N ASP A 66 -3.52 10.33 7.35
CA ASP A 66 -4.98 10.28 7.21
C ASP A 66 -5.42 10.34 5.75
N ASP A 67 -4.68 11.06 4.89
CA ASP A 67 -4.94 11.09 3.44
C ASP A 67 -4.73 9.69 2.84
N VAL A 68 -3.60 9.04 3.18
CA VAL A 68 -3.31 7.67 2.72
C VAL A 68 -4.35 6.69 3.27
N LEU A 69 -4.67 6.75 4.56
CA LEU A 69 -5.65 5.85 5.17
C LEU A 69 -7.05 6.03 4.59
N THR A 70 -7.40 7.23 4.13
CA THR A 70 -8.69 7.48 3.45
C THR A 70 -8.77 6.68 2.16
N ASP A 71 -7.73 6.70 1.33
CA ASP A 71 -7.73 5.95 0.07
C ASP A 71 -7.54 4.44 0.29
N VAL A 72 -6.75 4.03 1.29
CA VAL A 72 -6.67 2.62 1.72
C VAL A 72 -8.06 2.08 2.03
N ARG A 73 -8.83 2.76 2.89
CA ARG A 73 -10.19 2.32 3.29
C ARG A 73 -11.10 2.21 2.07
N ARG A 74 -11.15 3.24 1.24
CA ARG A 74 -11.97 3.26 0.01
C ARG A 74 -11.64 2.09 -0.93
N ILE A 75 -10.36 1.74 -1.06
CA ILE A 75 -9.92 0.62 -1.90
C ILE A 75 -10.30 -0.72 -1.26
N THR A 76 -9.95 -0.93 0.01
CA THR A 76 -10.14 -2.21 0.69
C THR A 76 -11.60 -2.53 0.99
N ASP A 77 -12.47 -1.52 1.06
CA ASP A 77 -13.92 -1.70 1.25
C ASP A 77 -14.60 -2.34 0.02
N VAL A 78 -14.00 -2.22 -1.17
CA VAL A 78 -14.59 -2.72 -2.43
C VAL A 78 -13.74 -3.77 -3.13
N CYS A 79 -12.47 -3.94 -2.73
CA CYS A 79 -11.53 -4.85 -3.37
C CYS A 79 -10.83 -5.71 -2.32
N ASP A 80 -10.90 -7.03 -2.52
CA ASP A 80 -10.32 -8.08 -1.68
C ASP A 80 -8.92 -8.53 -2.13
N VAL A 81 -8.41 -7.95 -3.23
CA VAL A 81 -7.04 -8.17 -3.70
C VAL A 81 -6.07 -7.53 -2.70
N PRO A 82 -4.99 -8.21 -2.28
CA PRO A 82 -4.05 -7.65 -1.31
C PRO A 82 -3.44 -6.34 -1.81
N LEU A 83 -3.52 -5.32 -0.95
CA LEU A 83 -3.03 -3.98 -1.19
C LEU A 83 -1.68 -3.75 -0.49
N MET A 84 -0.65 -3.48 -1.26
CA MET A 84 0.61 -2.92 -0.78
C MET A 84 0.51 -1.40 -0.73
N VAL A 85 0.96 -0.78 0.36
CA VAL A 85 0.78 0.66 0.61
C VAL A 85 2.13 1.31 0.82
N ASP A 86 2.38 2.38 0.07
CA ASP A 86 3.46 3.32 0.32
C ASP A 86 3.15 4.15 1.56
N ILE A 87 4.05 4.13 2.54
CA ILE A 87 3.88 4.85 3.81
C ILE A 87 4.97 5.90 4.03
N ASP A 88 5.66 6.31 2.96
CA ASP A 88 6.82 7.19 3.03
C ASP A 88 7.84 6.67 4.07
N THR A 89 8.15 7.50 5.07
CA THR A 89 9.02 7.16 6.21
C THR A 89 8.22 6.81 7.49
N GLY A 90 6.90 6.63 7.37
CA GLY A 90 6.00 6.28 8.46
C GLY A 90 5.23 7.45 9.08
N PHE A 91 5.21 8.63 8.44
CA PHE A 91 4.46 9.83 8.85
C PHE A 91 4.74 10.35 10.29
N GLY A 92 5.80 9.87 10.93
CA GLY A 92 6.28 10.31 12.23
C GLY A 92 7.50 11.23 12.11
N PRO A 93 7.94 11.86 13.22
CA PRO A 93 9.20 12.59 13.22
C PRO A 93 10.34 11.65 12.81
N SER A 94 11.28 12.17 12.01
CA SER A 94 12.48 11.44 11.63
C SER A 94 13.15 10.92 12.91
N PRO A 95 13.54 9.63 12.98
CA PRO A 95 14.33 9.16 14.10
C PRO A 95 15.57 10.07 14.23
N PRO A 96 15.96 10.44 15.45
CA PRO A 96 17.08 11.36 15.64
C PRO A 96 18.31 10.81 14.92
N SER A 97 19.02 11.69 14.20
CA SER A 97 20.24 11.37 13.44
C SER A 97 21.40 10.89 14.32
N THR A 98 21.19 10.81 15.62
CA THR A 98 22.15 10.49 16.68
C THR A 98 21.65 9.36 17.58
N SER A 99 21.04 8.30 17.02
CA SER A 99 21.08 7.01 17.71
C SER A 99 22.37 6.31 17.27
N PRO A 100 23.41 6.16 18.12
CA PRO A 100 24.49 5.25 17.81
C PRO A 100 23.84 3.88 17.57
N ALA A 101 24.14 3.28 16.42
CA ALA A 101 23.77 1.91 16.17
C ALA A 101 24.23 1.08 17.39
N PRO A 102 23.36 0.31 18.06
CA PRO A 102 23.83 -0.62 19.06
C PRO A 102 24.81 -1.55 18.35
N SER A 103 26.09 -1.41 18.70
CA SER A 103 27.13 -2.33 18.27
C SER A 103 26.68 -3.72 18.72
N ARG A 104 26.40 -4.58 17.74
CA ARG A 104 26.34 -6.05 17.81
C ARG A 104 26.40 -6.63 19.24
N ALA A 105 25.29 -7.23 19.66
CA ALA A 105 25.29 -8.40 20.52
C ALA A 105 24.52 -9.51 19.81
#